data_AF-A0A4Z0EFY6-F1
#
_entry.id   AF-A0A4Z0EFY6-F1
#
_cell.length_a   1.000
_cell.length_b   1.000
_cell.length_c   1.000
_cell.angle_alpha   90.00
_cell.angle_beta   90.00
_cell.angle_gamma   90.00
#
_symmetry.space_group_name_H-M   'P 1'
#
loop_
_entity.id
_entity.type
_entity.pdbx_description
1 polymer ?
#
loop_
_entity_poly.entity_id
_entity_poly.type
_entity_poly.pdbx_seq_one_letter_code
_entity_poly.pdbx_strand_id
1 'polypeptide(L)'
;MTAVKAGDVEGLVRRGPDPRIAVVLVYGPDVGLVADRAMRLVRGMVADPDDPFALIRIDGDTLASDPGRLVDEAGTVGLFGGSRTIWVRSGSRNYAPAVDAVLKAPTEGARIVVEAGDLARSAPLRTLCEGSPKALALPCYPDDERTLADLIERTLQEAGLRIDRDARDLLTGSLGSDRRASLSEIGKLALYARGQGSVGVDDVEAIVSDVGASVLNALIDAAFAGRASEAEREYRRFRHEGMDPSAMLGAGLRHALTLLSLRLDNPRGSASQIVANWRGLHFRRKALAETQLARWSAPGLQQAVAWLQDAVLACRRSEPDLAHAQAQGVFLRIAIEATRRRA
;
A
#
# COMPACT_ATOMS: atom_id res chain seq x y z
N MET A 1 -21.73 -21.25 15.25
CA MET A 1 -20.41 -20.85 14.69
C MET A 1 -20.54 -19.43 14.16
N THR A 2 -19.94 -18.46 14.85
CA THR A 2 -20.06 -17.01 14.59
C THR A 2 -18.75 -16.42 14.02
N ALA A 3 -17.85 -17.28 13.53
CA ALA A 3 -16.66 -16.87 12.80
C ALA A 3 -16.99 -16.74 11.30
N VAL A 4 -16.77 -15.56 10.72
CA VAL A 4 -17.00 -15.30 9.30
C VAL A 4 -15.76 -15.72 8.51
N LYS A 5 -15.94 -16.42 7.38
CA LYS A 5 -14.83 -16.75 6.48
C LYS A 5 -14.29 -15.45 5.88
N ALA A 6 -12.97 -15.34 5.72
CA ALA A 6 -12.31 -14.12 5.24
C ALA A 6 -12.91 -13.56 3.94
N GLY A 7 -13.33 -14.42 3.00
CA GLY A 7 -13.97 -14.01 1.74
C GLY A 7 -15.39 -13.43 1.88
N ASP A 8 -16.11 -13.73 2.96
CA ASP A 8 -17.48 -13.26 3.20
C ASP A 8 -17.51 -11.97 4.04
N VAL A 9 -16.37 -11.56 4.62
CA VAL A 9 -16.28 -10.40 5.52
C VAL A 9 -16.68 -9.11 4.80
N GLU A 10 -16.23 -8.90 3.56
CA GLU A 10 -16.50 -7.67 2.82
C GLU A 10 -17.99 -7.51 2.48
N GLY A 11 -18.63 -8.60 2.04
CA GLY A 11 -20.07 -8.61 1.76
C GLY A 11 -20.91 -8.35 3.01
N LEU A 12 -20.44 -8.82 4.17
CA LEU A 12 -21.09 -8.58 5.45
C LEU A 12 -20.91 -7.13 5.92
N VAL A 13 -19.70 -6.56 5.82
CA VAL A 13 -19.46 -5.14 6.16
C VAL A 13 -20.36 -4.24 5.31
N ARG A 14 -20.57 -4.57 4.03
CA ARG A 14 -21.46 -3.83 3.12
C ARG A 14 -22.94 -3.95 3.49
N ARG A 15 -23.40 -5.15 3.81
CA ARG A 15 -24.81 -5.40 4.18
C ARG A 15 -25.16 -4.89 5.58
N GLY A 16 -24.15 -4.79 6.44
CA GLY A 16 -24.31 -4.59 7.87
C GLY A 16 -24.54 -5.93 8.60
N PRO A 17 -24.02 -6.07 9.83
CA PRO A 17 -24.30 -7.22 10.68
C PRO A 17 -25.77 -7.22 11.14
N ASP A 18 -26.29 -8.41 11.46
CA ASP A 18 -27.64 -8.59 11.99
C ASP A 18 -27.82 -7.75 13.28
N PRO A 19 -28.93 -7.01 13.46
CA PRO A 19 -29.19 -6.20 14.66
C PRO A 19 -29.11 -6.96 15.99
N ARG A 20 -29.22 -8.30 15.98
CA ARG A 20 -29.06 -9.15 17.18
C ARG A 20 -27.60 -9.33 17.62
N ILE A 21 -26.65 -8.97 16.77
CA ILE A 21 -25.21 -9.01 17.08
C ILE A 21 -24.84 -7.71 17.79
N ALA A 22 -24.56 -7.82 19.09
CA ALA A 22 -24.18 -6.68 19.92
C ALA A 22 -22.68 -6.34 19.78
N VAL A 23 -21.83 -7.33 19.54
CA VAL A 23 -20.36 -7.16 19.50
C VAL A 23 -19.79 -7.66 18.18
N VAL A 24 -18.99 -6.83 17.52
CA VAL A 24 -18.25 -7.20 16.31
C VAL A 24 -16.76 -7.02 16.57
N LEU A 25 -16.03 -8.12 16.60
CA LEU A 25 -14.57 -8.15 16.72
C LEU A 25 -13.95 -8.11 15.32
N VAL A 26 -13.14 -7.10 15.04
CA VAL A 26 -12.34 -6.96 13.82
C VAL A 26 -10.88 -7.16 14.20
N TYR A 27 -10.26 -8.22 13.70
CA TYR A 27 -8.90 -8.60 14.12
C TYR A 27 -8.05 -9.09 12.96
N GLY A 28 -6.74 -8.87 13.02
CA GLY A 28 -5.80 -9.41 12.03
C GLY A 28 -4.44 -8.71 12.01
N PRO A 29 -3.47 -9.25 11.24
CA PRO A 29 -2.12 -8.70 11.13
C PRO A 29 -2.05 -7.36 10.35
N ASP A 30 -3.01 -7.08 9.47
CA ASP A 30 -3.08 -5.81 8.74
C ASP A 30 -3.86 -4.75 9.53
N VAL A 31 -3.12 -3.88 10.22
CA VAL A 31 -3.68 -2.79 11.04
C VAL A 31 -4.50 -1.80 10.18
N GLY A 32 -4.11 -1.59 8.92
CA GLY A 32 -4.82 -0.69 8.00
C GLY A 32 -6.19 -1.26 7.62
N LEU A 33 -6.23 -2.55 7.28
CA LEU A 33 -7.47 -3.25 6.95
C LEU A 33 -8.44 -3.35 8.16
N VAL A 34 -7.90 -3.61 9.35
CA VAL A 34 -8.69 -3.62 10.60
C VAL A 34 -9.33 -2.26 10.83
N ALA A 35 -8.56 -1.18 10.74
CA ALA A 35 -9.05 0.18 10.96
C ALA A 35 -10.09 0.62 9.91
N ASP A 36 -9.87 0.30 8.62
CA ASP A 36 -10.81 0.61 7.54
C ASP A 36 -12.15 -0.11 7.74
N ARG A 37 -12.12 -1.43 8.02
CA ARG A 37 -13.33 -2.22 8.24
C ARG A 37 -14.08 -1.79 9.51
N ALA A 38 -13.37 -1.54 10.60
CA ALA A 38 -13.98 -1.04 11.83
C ALA A 38 -14.68 0.30 11.60
N MET A 39 -14.02 1.23 10.89
CA MET A 39 -14.61 2.53 10.55
C MET A 39 -15.86 2.42 9.68
N ARG A 40 -15.84 1.54 8.67
CA ARG A 40 -17.02 1.28 7.81
C ARG A 40 -18.19 0.69 8.59
N LEU A 41 -17.91 -0.24 9.50
CA LEU A 41 -18.93 -0.81 10.39
C LEU A 41 -19.52 0.26 11.30
N VAL A 42 -18.69 1.07 11.95
CA VAL A 42 -19.15 2.17 12.80
C VAL A 42 -20.02 3.17 12.02
N ARG A 43 -19.59 3.58 10.82
CA ARG A 43 -20.38 4.49 9.95
C ARG A 43 -21.71 3.88 9.49
N GLY A 44 -21.78 2.56 9.30
CA GLY A 44 -23.04 1.88 9.01
C GLY A 44 -23.94 1.71 10.24
N MET A 45 -23.37 1.83 11.45
CA MET A 45 -24.09 1.62 12.71
C MET A 45 -24.63 2.91 13.33
N VAL A 46 -24.07 4.06 12.97
CA VAL A 46 -24.38 5.38 13.53
C VAL A 46 -24.96 6.30 12.45
N ALA A 47 -25.99 7.08 12.79
CA ALA A 47 -26.56 8.08 11.88
C ALA A 47 -25.64 9.29 11.67
N ASP A 48 -25.04 9.79 12.74
CA ASP A 48 -24.03 10.86 12.73
C ASP A 48 -22.75 10.45 13.49
N PRO A 49 -21.64 10.13 12.80
CA PRO A 49 -20.37 9.76 13.43
C PRO A 49 -19.69 10.87 14.24
N ASP A 50 -20.12 12.12 14.08
CA ASP A 50 -19.58 13.27 14.80
C ASP A 50 -20.39 13.61 16.06
N ASP A 51 -21.54 12.95 16.28
CA ASP A 51 -22.34 13.06 17.51
C ASP A 51 -21.67 12.29 18.68
N PRO A 52 -21.17 13.00 19.73
CA PRO A 52 -20.53 12.39 20.88
C PRO A 52 -21.47 11.50 21.72
N PHE A 53 -22.79 11.67 21.59
CA PHE A 53 -23.78 10.88 22.31
C PHE A 53 -24.12 9.57 21.60
N ALA A 54 -23.91 9.52 20.28
CA ALA A 54 -24.16 8.35 19.45
C ALA A 54 -22.91 7.48 19.25
N LEU A 55 -21.71 8.07 19.20
CA LEU A 55 -20.44 7.35 19.04
C LEU A 55 -19.45 7.61 20.18
N ILE A 56 -19.18 6.57 20.97
CA ILE A 56 -18.16 6.62 22.04
C ILE A 56 -16.91 5.87 21.59
N ARG A 57 -15.74 6.50 21.74
CA ARG A 57 -14.44 5.88 21.46
C ARG A 57 -13.75 5.55 22.78
N ILE A 58 -13.37 4.29 22.97
CA ILE A 58 -12.69 3.83 24.19
C ILE A 58 -11.40 3.11 23.78
N ASP A 59 -10.32 3.37 24.51
CA ASP A 59 -9.06 2.67 24.33
C ASP A 59 -9.07 1.32 25.07
N GLY A 60 -8.57 0.26 24.43
CA GLY A 60 -8.52 -1.08 25.01
C GLY A 60 -7.71 -1.16 26.31
N ASP A 61 -6.65 -0.35 26.46
CA ASP A 61 -5.89 -0.32 27.71
C ASP A 61 -6.69 0.34 28.83
N THR A 62 -7.60 1.26 28.51
CA THR A 62 -8.50 1.83 29.51
C THR A 62 -9.51 0.79 30.00
N LEU A 63 -10.03 -0.05 29.10
CA LEU A 63 -10.91 -1.17 29.46
C LEU A 63 -10.20 -2.28 30.25
N ALA A 64 -8.91 -2.47 30.02
CA ALA A 64 -8.11 -3.41 30.80
C ALA A 64 -7.94 -2.95 32.26
N SER A 65 -7.91 -1.63 32.50
CA SER A 65 -7.83 -1.04 33.84
C SER A 65 -9.20 -0.95 34.54
N ASP A 66 -10.27 -0.75 33.77
CA ASP A 66 -11.65 -0.71 34.28
C ASP A 66 -12.60 -1.49 33.36
N PRO A 67 -12.79 -2.80 33.62
CA PRO A 67 -13.67 -3.64 32.81
C PRO A 67 -15.15 -3.29 32.91
N GLY A 68 -15.59 -2.62 33.98
CA GLY A 68 -17.00 -2.26 34.21
C GLY A 68 -17.48 -1.17 33.25
N ARG A 69 -16.56 -0.28 32.87
CA ARG A 69 -16.85 0.87 32.00
C ARG A 69 -17.52 0.51 30.68
N LEU A 70 -17.16 -0.62 30.05
CA LEU A 70 -17.80 -1.01 28.78
C LEU A 70 -19.27 -1.38 28.96
N VAL A 71 -19.61 -2.01 30.09
CA VAL A 71 -20.99 -2.38 30.43
C VAL A 71 -21.80 -1.13 30.77
N ASP A 72 -21.22 -0.21 31.53
CA ASP A 72 -21.88 1.05 31.89
C ASP A 72 -22.24 1.87 30.65
N GLU A 73 -21.29 2.02 29.73
CA GLU A 73 -21.51 2.76 28.48
C GLU A 73 -22.50 2.06 27.54
N ALA A 74 -22.51 0.73 27.52
CA ALA A 74 -23.43 -0.07 26.72
C ALA A 74 -24.85 -0.11 27.30
N GLY A 75 -24.99 0.01 28.62
CA GLY A 75 -26.27 0.08 29.33
C GLY A 75 -26.84 1.50 29.45
N THR A 76 -26.08 2.52 29.06
CA THR A 76 -26.54 3.92 29.11
C THR A 76 -27.55 4.19 28.00
N VAL A 77 -28.80 4.45 28.41
CA VAL A 77 -29.88 4.84 27.49
C VAL A 77 -29.77 6.32 27.14
N GLY A 78 -29.77 6.63 25.84
CA GLY A 78 -29.74 8.02 25.36
C GLY A 78 -31.00 8.79 25.71
N LEU A 79 -30.84 10.02 26.21
CA LEU A 79 -31.94 10.93 26.61
C LEU A 79 -32.95 11.23 25.49
N PHE A 80 -32.55 11.13 24.23
CA PHE A 80 -33.39 11.42 23.05
C PHE A 80 -33.77 10.16 22.26
N GLY A 81 -33.56 8.98 22.85
CA GLY A 81 -33.63 7.71 22.12
C GLY A 81 -32.47 7.55 21.15
N GLY A 82 -32.39 6.38 20.51
CA GLY A 82 -31.34 6.05 19.53
C GLY A 82 -30.38 4.96 20.00
N SER A 83 -29.80 4.26 19.03
CA SER A 83 -28.85 3.16 19.24
C SER A 83 -27.45 3.73 19.43
N ARG A 84 -26.81 3.47 20.58
CA ARG A 84 -25.43 3.90 20.83
C ARG A 84 -24.45 2.94 20.16
N THR A 85 -23.39 3.49 19.56
CA THR A 85 -22.27 2.71 19.04
C THR A 85 -21.02 2.99 19.85
N ILE A 86 -20.34 1.94 20.28
CA ILE A 86 -19.08 2.02 21.03
C ILE A 86 -17.98 1.45 20.15
N TRP A 87 -16.94 2.24 19.92
CA TRP A 87 -15.77 1.84 19.16
C TRP A 87 -14.58 1.67 20.10
N VAL A 88 -14.20 0.41 20.31
CA VAL A 88 -13.05 0.02 21.13
C VAL A 88 -11.83 -0.09 20.23
N ARG A 89 -10.82 0.77 20.49
CA ARG A 89 -9.52 0.75 19.81
C ARG A 89 -8.66 -0.36 20.38
N SER A 90 -7.73 -0.88 19.56
CA SER A 90 -6.81 -1.91 20.02
C SER A 90 -5.95 -1.40 21.19
N GLY A 91 -5.78 -2.26 22.19
CA GLY A 91 -4.92 -2.03 23.36
C GLY A 91 -3.79 -3.04 23.41
N SER A 92 -2.79 -2.75 24.24
CA SER A 92 -1.66 -3.63 24.53
C SER A 92 -1.95 -4.68 25.61
N ARG A 93 -2.90 -4.38 26.51
CA ARG A 93 -3.30 -5.22 27.65
C ARG A 93 -4.54 -6.05 27.36
N ASN A 94 -4.76 -7.10 28.15
CA ASN A 94 -5.92 -7.98 28.00
C ASN A 94 -7.21 -7.32 28.53
N TYR A 95 -8.11 -6.92 27.63
CA TYR A 95 -9.43 -6.37 27.95
C TYR A 95 -10.58 -7.35 27.60
N ALA A 96 -10.28 -8.63 27.36
CA ALA A 96 -11.29 -9.67 27.15
C ALA A 96 -12.36 -9.76 28.27
N PRO A 97 -12.03 -9.55 29.56
CA PRO A 97 -13.04 -9.54 30.63
C PRO A 97 -14.13 -8.46 30.45
N ALA A 98 -13.78 -7.29 29.91
CA ALA A 98 -14.74 -6.22 29.67
C ALA A 98 -15.77 -6.64 28.59
N VAL A 99 -15.28 -7.30 27.53
CA VAL A 99 -16.14 -7.81 26.46
C VAL A 99 -17.02 -8.97 26.94
N ASP A 100 -16.48 -9.88 27.77
CA ASP A 100 -17.25 -10.97 28.38
C ASP A 100 -18.40 -10.45 29.26
N ALA A 101 -18.14 -9.40 30.05
CA ALA A 101 -19.16 -8.78 30.89
C ALA A 101 -20.33 -8.22 30.05
N VAL A 102 -20.03 -7.58 28.91
CA VAL A 102 -21.07 -7.07 28.01
C VAL A 102 -21.86 -8.18 27.33
N LEU A 103 -21.20 -9.26 26.90
CA LEU A 103 -21.90 -10.37 26.25
C LEU A 103 -22.91 -11.06 27.17
N LYS A 104 -22.66 -11.01 28.49
CA LYS A 104 -23.55 -11.52 29.55
C LYS A 104 -24.65 -10.54 29.93
N ALA A 105 -24.43 -9.23 29.75
CA ALA A 105 -25.40 -8.19 30.07
C ALA A 105 -26.51 -8.06 28.99
N PRO A 106 -27.69 -7.52 29.34
CA PRO A 106 -28.68 -7.07 28.36
C PRO A 106 -28.20 -5.74 27.74
N THR A 107 -27.75 -5.79 26.48
CA THR A 107 -27.43 -4.59 25.71
C THR A 107 -28.68 -4.15 24.95
N GLU A 108 -29.48 -3.30 25.56
CA GLU A 108 -30.70 -2.74 24.96
C GLU A 108 -30.35 -1.71 23.87
N GLY A 109 -29.91 -2.19 22.71
CA GLY A 109 -29.68 -1.37 21.51
C GLY A 109 -28.27 -0.82 21.32
N ALA A 110 -27.31 -1.10 22.22
CA ALA A 110 -25.91 -0.74 22.02
C ALA A 110 -25.19 -1.70 21.05
N ARG A 111 -24.42 -1.13 20.11
CA ARG A 111 -23.56 -1.86 19.18
C ARG A 111 -22.10 -1.57 19.45
N ILE A 112 -21.26 -2.61 19.48
CA ILE A 112 -19.86 -2.48 19.86
C ILE A 112 -18.97 -3.02 18.74
N VAL A 113 -18.02 -2.21 18.29
CA VAL A 113 -16.98 -2.60 17.34
C VAL A 113 -15.64 -2.61 18.07
N VAL A 114 -14.98 -3.77 18.08
CA VAL A 114 -13.71 -3.97 18.78
C VAL A 114 -12.60 -4.19 17.76
N GLU A 115 -11.55 -3.37 17.81
CA GLU A 115 -10.34 -3.55 17.03
C GLU A 115 -9.31 -4.37 17.81
N ALA A 116 -8.71 -5.37 17.14
CA ALA A 116 -7.59 -6.10 17.68
C ALA A 116 -6.52 -6.37 16.61
N GLY A 117 -5.29 -6.61 17.05
CA GLY A 117 -4.21 -7.06 16.17
C GLY A 117 -4.36 -8.52 15.76
N ASP A 118 -3.25 -9.18 15.42
CA ASP A 118 -3.27 -10.59 15.07
C ASP A 118 -3.57 -11.46 16.31
N LEU A 119 -4.69 -12.18 16.28
CA LEU A 119 -5.16 -13.01 17.38
C LEU A 119 -5.09 -14.50 16.99
N ALA A 120 -4.27 -15.25 17.72
CA ALA A 120 -4.26 -16.70 17.68
C ALA A 120 -5.65 -17.27 18.03
N ARG A 121 -5.96 -18.49 17.54
CA ARG A 121 -7.24 -19.17 17.85
C ARG A 121 -7.48 -19.38 19.34
N SER A 122 -6.42 -19.44 20.15
CA SER A 122 -6.48 -19.58 21.61
C SER A 122 -6.63 -18.24 22.35
N ALA A 123 -6.58 -17.10 21.65
CA ALA A 123 -6.64 -15.79 22.29
C ALA A 123 -8.01 -15.59 22.98
N PRO A 124 -8.05 -15.19 24.26
CA PRO A 124 -9.28 -15.10 25.04
C PRO A 124 -10.38 -14.26 24.36
N LEU A 125 -10.01 -13.10 23.81
CA LEU A 125 -10.93 -12.19 23.12
C LEU A 125 -11.59 -12.85 21.89
N ARG A 126 -10.80 -13.61 21.12
CA ARG A 126 -11.28 -14.32 19.92
C ARG A 126 -12.20 -15.47 20.31
N THR A 127 -11.78 -16.30 21.27
CA THR A 127 -12.58 -17.45 21.74
C THR A 127 -13.93 -17.00 22.31
N LEU A 128 -13.96 -15.90 23.06
CA LEU A 128 -15.19 -15.31 23.60
C LEU A 128 -16.14 -14.86 22.48
N CYS A 129 -15.62 -14.17 21.47
CA CYS A 129 -16.43 -13.66 20.37
C CYS A 129 -16.91 -14.79 19.43
N GLU A 130 -16.10 -15.82 19.18
CA GLU A 130 -16.49 -16.97 18.36
C GLU A 130 -17.49 -17.91 19.08
N GLY A 131 -17.44 -17.96 20.42
CA GLY A 131 -18.30 -18.80 21.25
C GLY A 131 -19.67 -18.19 21.59
N SER A 132 -19.84 -16.88 21.43
CA SER A 132 -21.10 -16.19 21.76
C SER A 132 -22.02 -16.05 20.54
N PRO A 133 -23.34 -16.28 20.68
CA PRO A 133 -24.33 -16.02 19.62
C PRO A 133 -24.61 -14.52 19.42
N LYS A 134 -24.20 -13.65 20.37
CA LYS A 134 -24.36 -12.19 20.31
C LYS A 134 -23.11 -11.48 19.75
N ALA A 135 -22.07 -12.22 19.40
CA ALA A 135 -20.82 -11.69 18.91
C ALA A 135 -20.48 -12.23 17.52
N LEU A 136 -19.67 -11.47 16.78
CA LEU A 136 -19.20 -11.87 15.46
C LEU A 136 -17.72 -11.55 15.31
N ALA A 137 -16.93 -12.51 14.83
CA ALA A 137 -15.50 -12.35 14.63
C ALA A 137 -15.16 -12.23 13.14
N LEU A 138 -14.51 -11.13 12.77
CA LEU A 138 -14.14 -10.74 11.41
C LEU A 138 -12.62 -10.75 11.24
N PRO A 139 -12.05 -11.79 10.60
CA PRO A 139 -10.63 -11.83 10.32
C PRO A 139 -10.22 -10.87 9.19
N CYS A 140 -9.10 -10.17 9.40
CA CYS A 140 -8.46 -9.22 8.49
C CYS A 140 -7.05 -9.72 8.14
N TYR A 141 -7.00 -10.80 7.36
CA TYR A 141 -5.74 -11.31 6.82
C TYR A 141 -5.26 -10.46 5.64
N PRO A 142 -3.95 -10.48 5.34
CA PRO A 142 -3.39 -9.72 4.23
C PRO A 142 -4.11 -10.09 2.93
N ASP A 143 -4.29 -9.08 2.10
CA ASP A 143 -4.88 -9.22 0.79
C ASP A 143 -3.96 -10.06 -0.12
N ASP A 144 -4.51 -11.09 -0.78
CA ASP A 144 -3.88 -11.68 -1.96
C ASP A 144 -3.98 -10.69 -3.13
N GLU A 145 -3.15 -10.86 -4.17
CA GLU A 145 -3.17 -10.04 -5.40
C GLU A 145 -4.59 -9.83 -5.97
N ARG A 146 -5.46 -10.83 -5.80
CA ARG A 146 -6.86 -10.80 -6.22
C ARG A 146 -7.70 -9.80 -5.41
N THR A 147 -7.48 -9.70 -4.11
CA THR A 147 -8.22 -8.77 -3.24
C THR A 147 -7.80 -7.32 -3.48
N LEU A 148 -6.55 -7.09 -3.89
CA LEU A 148 -6.07 -5.76 -4.28
C LEU A 148 -6.69 -5.30 -5.61
N ALA A 149 -6.82 -6.19 -6.60
CA ALA A 149 -7.53 -5.90 -7.85
C ALA A 149 -8.99 -5.51 -7.58
N ASP A 150 -9.69 -6.26 -6.72
CA ASP A 150 -11.07 -5.96 -6.31
C ASP A 150 -11.17 -4.60 -5.59
N LEU A 151 -10.17 -4.23 -4.79
CA LEU A 151 -10.10 -2.95 -4.09
C LEU A 151 -9.98 -1.77 -5.06
N ILE A 152 -9.11 -1.90 -6.07
CA ILE A 152 -8.91 -0.90 -7.12
C ILE A 152 -10.22 -0.68 -7.87
N GLU A 153 -10.83 -1.76 -8.37
CA GLU A 153 -12.07 -1.68 -9.15
C GLU A 153 -13.19 -1.02 -8.34
N ARG A 154 -13.34 -1.41 -7.06
CA ARG A 154 -14.38 -0.85 -6.19
C ARG A 154 -14.18 0.63 -5.91
N THR A 155 -12.95 1.05 -5.57
CA THR A 155 -12.66 2.44 -5.21
C THR A 155 -12.86 3.38 -6.41
N LEU A 156 -12.46 2.94 -7.61
CA LEU A 156 -12.69 3.69 -8.85
C LEU A 156 -14.18 3.71 -9.23
N GLN A 157 -14.90 2.60 -9.02
CA GLN A 157 -16.33 2.53 -9.29
C GLN A 157 -17.16 3.43 -8.36
N GLU A 158 -16.79 3.54 -7.08
CA GLU A 158 -17.36 4.53 -6.14
C GLU A 158 -17.17 5.97 -6.62
N ALA A 159 -16.09 6.25 -7.36
CA ALA A 159 -15.84 7.52 -8.02
C ALA A 159 -16.49 7.65 -9.42
N GLY A 160 -17.24 6.64 -9.87
CA GLY A 160 -17.88 6.62 -11.19
C GLY A 160 -16.92 6.34 -12.36
N LEU A 161 -15.76 5.76 -12.08
CA LEU A 161 -14.70 5.48 -13.06
C LEU A 161 -14.58 3.98 -13.32
N ARG A 162 -14.28 3.63 -14.58
CA ARG A 162 -13.83 2.29 -14.98
C ARG A 162 -12.30 2.28 -15.09
N ILE A 163 -11.67 1.12 -15.05
CA ILE A 163 -10.23 0.98 -15.28
C ILE A 163 -9.98 -0.02 -16.40
N ASP A 164 -9.06 0.32 -17.30
CA ASP A 164 -8.64 -0.59 -18.36
C ASP A 164 -7.78 -1.73 -17.79
N ARG A 165 -7.82 -2.90 -18.43
CA ARG A 165 -7.09 -4.09 -17.95
C ARG A 165 -5.60 -3.83 -17.77
N ASP A 166 -4.96 -3.22 -18.76
CA ASP A 166 -3.53 -2.93 -18.73
C ASP A 166 -3.18 -1.90 -17.63
N ALA A 167 -4.06 -0.92 -17.41
CA ALA A 167 -3.92 0.09 -16.36
C ALA A 167 -4.05 -0.55 -14.97
N ARG A 168 -4.99 -1.48 -14.80
CA ARG A 168 -5.20 -2.22 -13.55
C ARG A 168 -4.00 -3.11 -13.23
N ASP A 169 -3.47 -3.83 -14.22
CA ASP A 169 -2.34 -4.72 -14.02
C ASP A 169 -1.07 -3.90 -13.65
N LEU A 170 -0.87 -2.73 -14.29
CA LEU A 170 0.19 -1.78 -13.93
C LEU A 170 0.03 -1.20 -12.52
N LEU A 171 -1.19 -0.79 -12.17
CA LEU A 171 -1.52 -0.24 -10.86
C LEU A 171 -1.29 -1.29 -9.76
N THR A 172 -1.79 -2.50 -9.93
CA THR A 172 -1.60 -3.62 -8.98
C THR A 172 -0.11 -3.89 -8.72
N GLY A 173 0.71 -3.89 -9.77
CA GLY A 173 2.15 -4.11 -9.64
C GLY A 173 2.94 -2.92 -9.04
N SER A 174 2.33 -1.74 -9.00
CA SER A 174 2.96 -0.51 -8.49
C SER A 174 2.57 -0.20 -7.05
N LEU A 175 1.44 -0.75 -6.57
CA LEU A 175 0.97 -0.56 -5.20
C LEU A 175 1.76 -1.46 -4.23
N GLY A 176 2.09 -0.91 -3.06
CA GLY A 176 2.84 -1.61 -2.03
C GLY A 176 1.99 -2.54 -1.16
N SER A 177 2.64 -3.23 -0.21
CA SER A 177 1.99 -4.12 0.76
C SER A 177 1.18 -3.39 1.84
N ASP A 178 1.28 -2.07 1.93
CA ASP A 178 0.50 -1.26 2.87
C ASP A 178 -0.83 -0.84 2.23
N ARG A 179 -1.93 -1.42 2.69
CA ARG A 179 -3.28 -1.14 2.16
C ARG A 179 -3.69 0.32 2.33
N ARG A 180 -3.28 0.99 3.40
CA ARG A 180 -3.64 2.40 3.65
C ARG A 180 -2.93 3.32 2.67
N ALA A 181 -1.65 3.05 2.41
CA ALA A 181 -0.91 3.74 1.36
C ALA A 181 -1.57 3.48 0.00
N SER A 182 -1.90 2.23 -0.30
CA SER A 182 -2.54 1.86 -1.57
C SER A 182 -3.90 2.54 -1.78
N LEU A 183 -4.75 2.63 -0.75
CA LEU A 183 -6.00 3.38 -0.81
C LEU A 183 -5.79 4.88 -1.08
N SER A 184 -4.75 5.47 -0.50
CA SER A 184 -4.40 6.87 -0.76
C SER A 184 -3.98 7.08 -2.21
N GLU A 185 -3.15 6.18 -2.76
CA GLU A 185 -2.71 6.21 -4.16
C GLU A 185 -3.89 6.04 -5.14
N ILE A 186 -4.76 5.06 -4.90
CA ILE A 186 -5.98 4.85 -5.70
C ILE A 186 -6.92 6.05 -5.59
N GLY A 187 -7.04 6.64 -4.40
CA GLY A 187 -7.84 7.85 -4.17
C GLY A 187 -7.33 9.05 -4.96
N LYS A 188 -6.01 9.27 -5.02
CA LYS A 188 -5.41 10.31 -5.87
C LYS A 188 -5.70 10.06 -7.35
N LEU A 189 -5.60 8.82 -7.81
CA LEU A 189 -5.89 8.45 -9.18
C LEU A 189 -7.37 8.72 -9.52
N ALA A 190 -8.29 8.35 -8.62
CA ALA A 190 -9.71 8.62 -8.77
C ALA A 190 -10.02 10.12 -8.84
N LEU A 191 -9.31 10.93 -8.05
CA LEU A 191 -9.45 12.39 -8.08
C LEU A 191 -8.90 13.00 -9.36
N TYR A 192 -7.73 12.54 -9.81
CA TYR A 192 -7.11 12.97 -11.07
C TYR A 192 -8.01 12.67 -12.26
N ALA A 193 -8.57 11.47 -12.31
CA ALA A 193 -9.37 11.02 -13.44
C ALA A 193 -10.86 11.43 -13.36
N ARG A 194 -11.25 12.29 -12.42
CA ARG A 194 -12.64 12.73 -12.28
C ARG A 194 -13.17 13.32 -13.57
N GLY A 195 -14.33 12.82 -14.01
CA GLY A 195 -15.01 13.30 -15.22
C GLY A 195 -14.53 12.65 -16.53
N GLN A 196 -13.46 11.84 -16.52
CA GLN A 196 -12.99 11.12 -17.71
C GLN A 196 -13.78 9.82 -17.98
N GLY A 197 -14.44 9.25 -16.96
CA GLY A 197 -15.26 8.04 -17.07
C GLY A 197 -14.48 6.72 -17.12
N SER A 198 -13.23 6.74 -17.60
CA SER A 198 -12.31 5.60 -17.58
C SER A 198 -10.87 6.03 -17.28
N VAL A 199 -10.14 5.17 -16.57
CA VAL A 199 -8.73 5.30 -16.22
C VAL A 199 -7.90 4.41 -17.14
N GLY A 200 -7.01 5.05 -17.89
CA GLY A 200 -6.05 4.37 -18.77
C GLY A 200 -4.67 4.23 -18.15
N VAL A 201 -3.76 3.62 -18.91
CA VAL A 201 -2.36 3.41 -18.49
C VAL A 201 -1.65 4.76 -18.25
N ASP A 202 -1.87 5.74 -19.13
CA ASP A 202 -1.26 7.08 -19.03
C ASP A 202 -1.65 7.78 -17.69
N ASP A 203 -2.88 7.58 -17.21
CA ASP A 203 -3.37 8.18 -15.96
C ASP A 203 -2.72 7.53 -14.73
N VAL A 204 -2.54 6.19 -14.78
CA VAL A 204 -1.82 5.44 -13.74
C VAL A 204 -0.37 5.90 -13.67
N GLU A 205 0.31 6.08 -14.81
CA GLU A 205 1.68 6.59 -14.81
C GLU A 205 1.79 8.00 -14.25
N ALA A 206 0.84 8.88 -14.57
CA ALA A 206 0.82 10.25 -14.07
C ALA A 206 0.74 10.33 -12.53
N ILE A 207 0.13 9.34 -11.88
CA ILE A 207 -0.20 9.39 -10.44
C ILE A 207 0.56 8.39 -9.58
N VAL A 208 0.65 7.14 -10.03
CA VAL A 208 1.07 5.98 -9.23
C VAL A 208 2.55 5.69 -9.42
N SER A 209 3.16 6.25 -10.46
CA SER A 209 4.60 6.16 -10.63
C SER A 209 5.26 6.76 -9.38
N ASP A 210 5.98 5.91 -8.64
CA ASP A 210 6.82 6.27 -7.50
C ASP A 210 7.46 7.62 -7.83
N VAL A 211 6.99 8.68 -7.18
CA VAL A 211 7.30 10.07 -7.58
C VAL A 211 8.82 10.28 -7.57
N GLY A 212 9.58 9.44 -6.85
CA GLY A 212 11.04 9.37 -6.96
C GLY A 212 11.58 8.59 -8.17
N ALA A 213 11.02 7.44 -8.54
CA ALA A 213 11.55 6.60 -9.63
C ALA A 213 11.15 7.08 -11.03
N SER A 214 9.97 7.66 -11.20
CA SER A 214 9.51 8.17 -12.50
C SER A 214 10.23 9.45 -12.92
N VAL A 215 10.41 10.35 -11.96
CA VAL A 215 11.15 11.61 -12.15
C VAL A 215 12.56 11.32 -12.63
N LEU A 216 13.25 10.35 -12.02
CA LEU A 216 14.64 10.02 -12.36
C LEU A 216 14.81 9.18 -13.64
N ASN A 217 13.73 8.70 -14.26
CA ASN A 217 13.82 7.89 -15.48
C ASN A 217 14.57 8.63 -16.60
N ALA A 218 14.41 9.94 -16.74
CA ALA A 218 15.10 10.71 -17.78
C ALA A 218 16.64 10.63 -17.64
N LEU A 219 17.16 10.75 -16.41
CA LEU A 219 18.58 10.59 -16.12
C LEU A 219 19.05 9.15 -16.35
N ILE A 220 18.30 8.19 -15.80
CA ILE A 220 18.66 6.77 -15.84
C ILE A 220 18.64 6.28 -17.29
N ASP A 221 17.59 6.57 -18.04
CA ASP A 221 17.44 6.16 -19.43
C ASP A 221 18.54 6.78 -20.29
N ALA A 222 18.88 8.06 -20.07
CA ALA A 222 19.99 8.70 -20.76
C ALA A 222 21.34 8.06 -20.44
N ALA A 223 21.59 7.74 -19.16
CA ALA A 223 22.83 7.09 -18.74
C ALA A 223 22.95 5.69 -19.35
N PHE A 224 21.94 4.83 -19.21
CA PHE A 224 22.00 3.46 -19.72
C PHE A 224 21.89 3.37 -21.24
N ALA A 225 21.27 4.36 -21.92
CA ALA A 225 21.25 4.43 -23.38
C ALA A 225 22.53 5.01 -24.01
N GLY A 226 23.49 5.46 -23.20
CA GLY A 226 24.75 6.04 -23.67
C GLY A 226 24.64 7.47 -24.19
N ARG A 227 23.73 8.27 -23.65
CA ARG A 227 23.54 9.67 -24.02
C ARG A 227 24.19 10.58 -22.97
N ALA A 228 25.51 10.64 -22.95
CA ALA A 228 26.28 11.32 -21.89
C ALA A 228 25.88 12.79 -21.67
N SER A 229 25.73 13.58 -22.75
CA SER A 229 25.32 14.98 -22.66
C SER A 229 23.90 15.16 -22.10
N GLU A 230 23.01 14.21 -22.39
CA GLU A 230 21.66 14.20 -21.84
C GLU A 230 21.68 13.81 -20.37
N ALA A 231 22.40 12.73 -20.01
CA ALA A 231 22.56 12.31 -18.62
C ALA A 231 23.15 13.44 -17.76
N GLU A 232 24.12 14.19 -18.27
CA GLU A 232 24.69 15.34 -17.57
C GLU A 232 23.66 16.44 -17.32
N ARG A 233 22.90 16.80 -18.35
CA ARG A 233 21.87 17.84 -18.26
C ARG A 233 20.78 17.47 -17.27
N GLU A 234 20.26 16.24 -17.36
CA GLU A 234 19.23 15.73 -16.47
C GLU A 234 19.74 15.65 -15.02
N TYR A 235 20.99 15.20 -14.81
CA TYR A 235 21.59 15.18 -13.48
C TYR A 235 21.67 16.58 -12.85
N ARG A 236 22.15 17.58 -13.61
CA ARG A 236 22.21 18.97 -13.12
C ARG A 236 20.82 19.51 -12.79
N ARG A 237 19.81 19.20 -13.61
CA ARG A 237 18.43 19.59 -13.33
C ARG A 237 17.97 19.02 -11.98
N PHE A 238 18.12 17.72 -11.75
CA PHE A 238 17.72 17.08 -10.50
C PHE A 238 18.50 17.61 -9.29
N ARG A 239 19.79 17.92 -9.45
CA ARG A 239 20.56 18.59 -8.40
C ARG A 239 19.96 19.96 -8.06
N HIS A 240 19.59 20.76 -9.05
CA HIS A 240 18.95 22.06 -8.82
C HIS A 240 17.55 21.95 -8.19
N GLU A 241 16.82 20.87 -8.48
CA GLU A 241 15.55 20.53 -7.84
C GLU A 241 15.72 20.00 -6.40
N GLY A 242 16.96 19.87 -5.91
CA GLY A 242 17.25 19.43 -4.54
C GLY A 242 17.18 17.92 -4.33
N MET A 243 17.26 17.12 -5.40
CA MET A 243 17.24 15.66 -5.29
C MET A 243 18.50 15.14 -4.61
N ASP A 244 18.33 14.26 -3.61
CA ASP A 244 19.43 13.66 -2.89
C ASP A 244 20.26 12.71 -3.80
N PRO A 245 21.61 12.80 -3.79
CA PRO A 245 22.46 11.98 -4.66
C PRO A 245 22.36 10.48 -4.33
N SER A 246 22.10 10.11 -3.07
CA SER A 246 21.90 8.70 -2.70
C SER A 246 20.57 8.16 -3.22
N ALA A 247 19.52 8.98 -3.24
CA ALA A 247 18.25 8.65 -3.87
C ALA A 247 18.40 8.44 -5.38
N MET A 248 19.14 9.34 -6.06
CA MET A 248 19.45 9.22 -7.48
C MET A 248 20.20 7.93 -7.80
N LEU A 249 21.29 7.66 -7.07
CA LEU A 249 22.08 6.44 -7.21
C LEU A 249 21.27 5.18 -6.90
N GLY A 250 20.44 5.22 -5.87
CA GLY A 250 19.56 4.11 -5.50
C GLY A 250 18.55 3.76 -6.61
N ALA A 251 17.99 4.77 -7.27
CA ALA A 251 17.11 4.55 -8.43
C ALA A 251 17.88 3.94 -9.62
N GLY A 252 19.08 4.45 -9.91
CA GLY A 252 19.96 3.85 -10.92
C GLY A 252 20.34 2.40 -10.62
N LEU A 253 20.59 2.07 -9.34
CA LEU A 253 20.92 0.71 -8.89
C LEU A 253 19.75 -0.25 -9.08
N ARG A 254 18.52 0.15 -8.70
CA ARG A 254 17.31 -0.65 -8.94
C ARG A 254 17.15 -0.95 -10.42
N HIS A 255 17.29 0.06 -11.28
CA HIS A 255 17.21 -0.11 -12.73
C HIS A 255 18.28 -1.07 -13.27
N ALA A 256 19.53 -0.94 -12.82
CA ALA A 256 20.62 -1.83 -13.22
C ALA A 256 20.34 -3.29 -12.84
N LEU A 257 19.79 -3.51 -11.63
CA LEU A 257 19.39 -4.85 -11.16
C LEU A 257 18.22 -5.41 -11.97
N THR A 258 17.23 -4.58 -12.33
CA THR A 258 16.12 -4.99 -13.20
C THR A 258 16.63 -5.44 -14.57
N LEU A 259 17.48 -4.63 -15.22
CA LEU A 259 18.08 -5.02 -16.50
C LEU A 259 18.93 -6.28 -16.37
N LEU A 260 19.66 -6.44 -15.27
CA LEU A 260 20.50 -7.61 -15.01
C LEU A 260 19.64 -8.87 -14.88
N SER A 261 18.58 -8.83 -14.07
CA SER A 261 17.63 -9.95 -13.92
C SER A 261 17.08 -10.35 -15.29
N LEU A 262 16.57 -9.39 -16.06
CA LEU A 262 16.00 -9.66 -17.39
C LEU A 262 17.00 -10.32 -18.34
N ARG A 263 18.27 -9.90 -18.30
CA ARG A 263 19.36 -10.51 -19.09
C ARG A 263 19.73 -11.91 -18.62
N LEU A 264 19.72 -12.16 -17.31
CA LEU A 264 20.02 -13.48 -16.74
C LEU A 264 18.90 -14.49 -17.00
N ASP A 265 17.64 -14.05 -16.91
CA ASP A 265 16.46 -14.87 -17.20
C ASP A 265 16.36 -15.23 -18.70
N ASN A 266 16.96 -14.41 -19.57
CA ASN A 266 16.93 -14.56 -21.01
C ASN A 266 18.34 -14.54 -21.63
N PRO A 267 19.22 -15.51 -21.32
CA PRO A 267 20.64 -15.46 -21.67
C PRO A 267 20.89 -15.52 -23.19
N ARG A 268 19.97 -16.09 -23.96
CA ARG A 268 20.00 -16.14 -25.43
C ARG A 268 18.95 -15.23 -26.09
N GLY A 269 18.19 -14.49 -25.29
CA GLY A 269 17.13 -13.63 -25.79
C GLY A 269 17.70 -12.39 -26.48
N SER A 270 17.14 -12.06 -27.65
CA SER A 270 17.36 -10.75 -28.26
C SER A 270 16.72 -9.65 -27.39
N ALA A 271 17.24 -8.42 -27.49
CA ALA A 271 16.71 -7.29 -26.72
C ALA A 271 15.21 -7.07 -26.98
N SER A 272 14.76 -7.18 -28.23
CA SER A 272 13.35 -7.06 -28.61
C SER A 272 12.46 -8.13 -27.96
N GLN A 273 12.91 -9.39 -27.91
CA GLN A 273 12.17 -10.47 -27.25
C GLN A 273 12.04 -10.25 -25.75
N ILE A 274 13.10 -9.79 -25.09
CA ILE A 274 13.09 -9.49 -23.66
C ILE A 274 12.09 -8.37 -23.36
N VAL A 275 12.13 -7.28 -24.15
CA VAL A 275 11.22 -6.13 -24.01
C VAL A 275 9.77 -6.52 -24.29
N ALA A 276 9.51 -7.39 -25.28
CA ALA A 276 8.17 -7.86 -25.59
C ALA A 276 7.54 -8.63 -24.41
N ASN A 277 8.36 -9.37 -23.66
CA ASN A 277 7.93 -10.16 -22.51
C ASN A 277 8.01 -9.40 -21.18
N TRP A 278 8.50 -8.15 -21.19
CA TRP A 278 8.61 -7.33 -19.99
C TRP A 278 7.21 -6.82 -19.58
N ARG A 279 6.59 -7.51 -18.62
CA ARG A 279 5.30 -7.13 -18.04
C ARG A 279 5.39 -5.79 -17.31
N GLY A 280 4.43 -4.90 -17.57
CA GLY A 280 4.36 -3.57 -16.94
C GLY A 280 5.29 -2.51 -17.56
N LEU A 281 6.04 -2.82 -18.62
CA LEU A 281 6.84 -1.80 -19.32
C LEU A 281 5.97 -0.99 -20.29
N HIS A 282 5.97 0.33 -20.11
CA HIS A 282 5.23 1.24 -20.97
C HIS A 282 5.69 1.22 -22.42
N PHE A 283 4.74 1.38 -23.36
CA PHE A 283 5.03 1.33 -24.80
C PHE A 283 6.05 2.38 -25.23
N ARG A 284 6.04 3.58 -24.64
CA ARG A 284 7.01 4.65 -24.95
C ARG A 284 8.43 4.30 -24.51
N ARG A 285 8.57 3.48 -23.46
CA ARG A 285 9.87 3.05 -22.93
C ARG A 285 10.43 1.82 -23.65
N LYS A 286 9.62 1.09 -24.42
CA LYS A 286 10.07 -0.12 -25.14
C LYS A 286 11.31 0.13 -26.00
N ALA A 287 11.31 1.19 -26.81
CA ALA A 287 12.45 1.52 -27.68
C ALA A 287 13.73 1.86 -26.89
N LEU A 288 13.59 2.58 -25.76
CA LEU A 288 14.71 2.91 -24.89
C LEU A 288 15.23 1.68 -24.14
N ALA A 289 14.34 0.88 -23.56
CA ALA A 289 14.68 -0.36 -22.88
C ALA A 289 15.37 -1.35 -23.83
N GLU A 290 14.90 -1.45 -25.07
CA GLU A 290 15.53 -2.28 -26.10
C GLU A 290 16.95 -1.78 -26.41
N THR A 291 17.13 -0.47 -26.55
CA THR A 291 18.45 0.16 -26.75
C THR A 291 19.40 -0.15 -25.59
N GLN A 292 18.91 -0.05 -24.35
CA GLN A 292 19.70 -0.32 -23.15
C GLN A 292 20.09 -1.80 -23.09
N LEU A 293 19.11 -2.71 -23.24
CA LEU A 293 19.37 -4.14 -23.24
C LEU A 293 20.36 -4.50 -24.36
N ALA A 294 20.22 -3.97 -25.56
CA ALA A 294 21.15 -4.21 -26.67
C ALA A 294 22.60 -3.81 -26.34
N ARG A 295 22.82 -2.74 -25.56
CA ARG A 295 24.15 -2.24 -25.19
C ARG A 295 24.77 -2.94 -23.99
N TRP A 296 23.94 -3.51 -23.11
CA TRP A 296 24.36 -4.02 -21.83
C TRP A 296 24.25 -5.55 -21.76
N SER A 297 25.41 -6.20 -21.64
CA SER A 297 25.51 -7.63 -21.33
C SER A 297 25.39 -7.87 -19.82
N ALA A 298 25.11 -9.11 -19.40
CA ALA A 298 25.04 -9.44 -17.97
C ALA A 298 26.34 -9.09 -17.21
N PRO A 299 27.56 -9.41 -17.70
CA PRO A 299 28.80 -8.95 -17.06
C PRO A 299 28.94 -7.43 -17.00
N GLY A 300 28.51 -6.73 -18.06
CA GLY A 300 28.50 -5.26 -18.07
C GLY A 300 27.58 -4.67 -17.00
N LEU A 301 26.38 -5.25 -16.83
CA LEU A 301 25.41 -4.82 -15.82
C LEU A 301 25.89 -5.12 -14.41
N GLN A 302 26.53 -6.27 -14.17
CA GLN A 302 27.19 -6.57 -12.89
C GLN A 302 28.23 -5.50 -12.54
N GLN A 303 29.04 -5.07 -13.52
CA GLN A 303 30.01 -4.02 -13.32
C GLN A 303 29.37 -2.65 -13.04
N ALA A 304 28.26 -2.32 -13.72
CA ALA A 304 27.50 -1.10 -13.44
C ALA A 304 26.87 -1.11 -12.04
N VAL A 305 26.33 -2.25 -11.61
CA VAL A 305 25.82 -2.47 -10.25
C VAL A 305 26.93 -2.21 -9.22
N ALA A 306 28.13 -2.75 -9.44
CA ALA A 306 29.27 -2.49 -8.56
C ALA A 306 29.63 -1.00 -8.48
N TRP A 307 29.71 -0.29 -9.61
CA TRP A 307 29.98 1.15 -9.61
C TRP A 307 28.92 1.96 -8.86
N LEU A 308 27.65 1.59 -9.00
CA LEU A 308 26.54 2.25 -8.30
C LEU A 308 26.58 1.96 -6.79
N GLN A 309 26.87 0.73 -6.38
CA GLN A 309 27.02 0.36 -4.96
C GLN A 309 28.19 1.09 -4.30
N ASP A 310 29.34 1.15 -4.96
CA ASP A 310 30.52 1.89 -4.48
C ASP A 310 30.20 3.37 -4.31
N ALA A 311 29.47 3.96 -5.27
CA ALA A 311 29.05 5.35 -5.22
C ALA A 311 28.06 5.64 -4.09
N VAL A 312 27.10 4.74 -3.84
CA VAL A 312 26.16 4.87 -2.71
C VAL A 312 26.91 4.86 -1.39
N LEU A 313 27.90 3.97 -1.23
CA LEU A 313 28.72 3.91 -0.03
C LEU A 313 29.57 5.18 0.14
N ALA A 314 30.16 5.67 -0.95
CA ALA A 314 30.98 6.89 -0.94
C ALA A 314 30.15 8.13 -0.57
N CYS A 315 28.93 8.26 -1.12
CA CYS A 315 28.03 9.38 -0.82
C CYS A 315 27.66 9.44 0.66
N ARG A 316 27.43 8.28 1.32
CA ARG A 316 27.10 8.22 2.75
C ARG A 316 28.24 8.69 3.67
N ARG A 317 29.47 8.75 3.17
CA ARG A 317 30.69 9.11 3.93
C ARG A 317 31.24 10.48 3.56
N SER A 318 30.63 11.15 2.59
CA SER A 318 31.13 12.38 1.98
C SER A 318 30.27 13.58 2.36
N GLU A 319 30.84 14.78 2.27
CA GLU A 319 30.08 16.03 2.34
C GLU A 319 29.14 16.18 1.11
N PRO A 320 28.04 16.95 1.22
CA PRO A 320 26.99 16.98 0.20
C PRO A 320 27.45 17.32 -1.23
N ASP A 321 28.35 18.31 -1.39
CA ASP A 321 28.84 18.69 -2.71
C ASP A 321 29.74 17.63 -3.34
N LEU A 322 30.56 16.95 -2.52
CA LEU A 322 31.39 15.84 -2.96
C LEU A 322 30.53 14.63 -3.34
N ALA A 323 29.45 14.36 -2.59
CA ALA A 323 28.50 13.30 -2.90
C ALA A 323 27.84 13.53 -4.27
N HIS A 324 27.45 14.78 -4.58
CA HIS A 324 26.92 15.09 -5.91
C HIS A 324 27.94 14.91 -7.03
N ALA A 325 29.20 15.30 -6.83
CA ALA A 325 30.23 15.09 -7.83
C ALA A 325 30.49 13.59 -8.09
N GLN A 326 30.53 12.78 -7.03
CA GLN A 326 30.69 11.33 -7.12
C GLN A 326 29.52 10.66 -7.87
N ALA A 327 28.29 11.01 -7.50
CA ALA A 327 27.10 10.45 -8.14
C ALA A 327 27.02 10.84 -9.63
N GLN A 328 27.30 12.10 -9.97
CA GLN A 328 27.37 12.55 -11.37
C GLN A 328 28.43 11.76 -12.15
N GLY A 329 29.62 11.60 -11.56
CA GLY A 329 30.73 10.87 -12.19
C GLY A 329 30.36 9.43 -12.54
N VAL A 330 29.59 8.75 -11.68
CA VAL A 330 29.13 7.38 -11.94
C VAL A 330 28.10 7.31 -13.05
N PHE A 331 27.11 8.22 -13.10
CA PHE A 331 26.15 8.27 -14.20
C PHE A 331 26.83 8.55 -15.55
N LEU A 332 27.80 9.47 -15.58
CA LEU A 332 28.59 9.76 -16.78
C LEU A 332 29.45 8.56 -17.18
N ARG A 333 30.07 7.87 -16.21
CA ARG A 333 30.83 6.64 -16.48
C ARG A 333 29.95 5.58 -17.14
N ILE A 334 28.75 5.35 -16.61
CA ILE A 334 27.75 4.42 -17.17
C ILE A 334 27.42 4.83 -18.62
N ALA A 335 27.17 6.11 -18.88
CA ALA A 335 26.87 6.61 -20.23
C ALA A 335 28.00 6.41 -21.24
N ILE A 336 29.24 6.67 -20.83
CA ILE A 336 30.42 6.46 -21.67
C ILE A 336 30.59 4.98 -22.00
N GLU A 337 30.44 4.11 -21.00
CA GLU A 337 30.58 2.66 -21.17
C GLU A 337 29.47 2.06 -22.04
N ALA A 338 28.22 2.53 -21.88
CA ALA A 338 27.10 2.18 -22.75
C ALA A 338 27.33 2.60 -24.21
N THR A 339 28.11 3.67 -24.43
CA THR A 339 28.48 4.14 -25.77
C THR A 339 29.56 3.27 -26.38
N ARG A 340 30.59 2.90 -25.61
CA ARG A 340 31.70 2.07 -26.08
C ARG A 340 31.25 0.68 -26.52
N ARG A 341 30.27 0.09 -25.84
CA ARG A 341 29.71 -1.23 -26.17
C ARG A 341 28.84 -1.27 -27.43
N ARG A 342 28.70 -0.14 -28.13
CA ARG A 342 28.04 -0.04 -29.45
C ARG A 342 28.98 -0.44 -30.61
N ALA A 343 30.30 -0.38 -30.39
CA ALA A 343 31.34 -0.75 -31.35
C ALA A 343 31.77 -2.21 -31.14
#